data_AF-E9CQA2-F1
#
_entry.id   AF-E9CQA2-F1
#
_cell.length_a   1.000
_cell.length_b   1.000
_cell.length_c   1.000
_cell.angle_alpha   90.00
_cell.angle_beta   90.00
_cell.angle_gamma   90.00
#
_symmetry.space_group_name_H-M   'P 1'
#
loop_
_entity.id
_entity.type
_entity.pdbx_description
1 polymer ?
#
loop_
_entity_poly.entity_id
_entity_poly.type
_entity_poly.pdbx_seq_one_letter_code
_entity_poly.pdbx_strand_id
1 'polypeptide(L)'
;FGKPVKSCATAETAYYHFKTLYEQGGELALQEISRKKPIEKNRVEAHIEQAVVNMAYGFPAYGQHRVANELTRQGILISGSGVRSVW
;
A
#
# COMPACT_ATOMS: atom_id res chain seq x y z
N PHE A 1 -5.98 27.76 -14.33
CA PHE A 1 -5.26 27.88 -13.04
C PHE A 1 -5.03 26.50 -12.45
N GLY A 2 -4.00 25.80 -12.95
CA GLY A 2 -3.65 24.45 -12.53
C GLY A 2 -2.83 24.49 -11.25
N LYS A 3 -3.20 23.68 -10.26
CA LYS A 3 -2.39 23.50 -9.04
C LYS A 3 -1.01 22.99 -9.46
N PRO A 4 0.10 23.54 -8.94
CA PRO A 4 1.43 23.04 -9.25
C PRO A 4 1.53 21.58 -8.79
N VAL A 5 1.89 20.70 -9.72
CA VAL A 5 2.27 19.32 -9.44
C VAL A 5 3.45 19.38 -8.48
N LYS A 6 3.30 18.77 -7.30
CA LYS A 6 4.39 18.65 -6.32
C LYS A 6 5.57 17.99 -7.03
N SER A 7 6.63 18.76 -7.24
CA SER A 7 7.91 18.27 -7.74
C SER A 7 8.39 17.14 -6.84
N CYS A 8 8.96 16.10 -7.45
CA CYS A 8 9.61 15.00 -6.73
C CYS A 8 10.62 15.61 -5.75
N ALA A 9 10.46 15.36 -4.45
CA ALA A 9 11.35 15.89 -3.43
C ALA A 9 12.76 15.32 -3.66
N THR A 10 13.68 16.17 -4.09
CA THR A 10 15.10 15.85 -4.18
C THR A 10 15.71 15.72 -2.79
N ALA A 11 16.83 15.01 -2.67
CA ALA A 11 17.53 14.87 -1.38
C ALA A 11 17.86 16.23 -0.72
N GLU A 12 18.13 17.26 -1.53
CA GLU A 12 18.38 18.63 -1.07
C GLU A 12 17.15 19.27 -0.40
N THR A 13 15.96 19.09 -0.96
CA THR A 13 14.72 19.63 -0.36
C THR A 13 14.32 18.88 0.90
N ALA A 14 14.67 17.59 1.02
CA ALA A 14 14.47 16.82 2.25
C ALA A 14 15.37 17.31 3.40
N TYR A 15 16.64 17.61 3.13
CA TYR A 15 17.58 18.09 4.16
C TYR A 15 17.09 19.36 4.86
N TYR A 16 16.72 20.38 4.09
CA TYR A 16 16.24 21.64 4.68
C TYR A 16 14.91 21.47 5.42
N HIS A 17 14.06 20.54 4.97
CA HIS A 17 12.82 20.17 5.66
C HIS A 17 13.13 19.59 7.05
N PHE A 18 14.01 18.58 7.14
CA PHE A 18 14.40 17.99 8.42
C PHE A 18 15.10 19.00 9.34
N LYS A 19 15.95 19.88 8.78
CA LYS A 19 16.60 20.95 9.54
C LYS A 19 15.59 21.89 10.20
N THR A 20 14.59 22.33 9.43
CA THR A 20 13.56 23.26 9.93
C THR A 20 12.72 22.61 11.04
N LEU A 21 12.41 21.32 10.91
CA LEU A 21 11.68 20.56 11.93
C LEU A 21 12.50 20.36 13.20
N TYR A 22 13.80 20.09 13.08
CA TYR A 22 14.71 19.98 14.23
C TYR A 22 14.83 21.30 14.98
N GLU A 23 14.95 22.42 14.26
CA GLU A 23 15.02 23.76 14.88
C GLU A 23 13.72 24.14 15.60
N GLN A 24 12.56 23.63 15.15
CA GLN A 24 11.25 23.95 15.72
C GLN A 24 10.82 23.07 16.90
N GLY A 25 11.22 21.79 16.93
CA GLY A 25 10.76 20.85 17.97
C GLY A 25 11.80 19.83 18.43
N GLY A 26 13.08 20.08 18.16
CA GLY A 26 14.20 19.25 18.60
C GLY A 26 14.12 17.81 18.09
N GLU A 27 14.67 16.88 18.87
CA GLU A 27 14.69 15.45 18.52
C GLU A 27 13.30 14.81 18.48
N LEU A 28 12.34 15.32 19.26
CA LEU A 28 10.98 14.78 19.32
C LEU A 28 10.20 15.04 18.02
N ALA A 29 10.43 16.19 17.37
CA ALA A 29 9.80 16.52 16.09
C ALA A 29 10.27 15.63 14.92
N LEU A 30 11.46 15.04 15.01
CA LEU A 30 11.94 14.09 13.99
C LEU A 30 11.23 12.73 14.08
N GLN A 31 10.76 12.34 15.27
CA GLN A 31 10.07 11.07 15.46
C GLN A 31 8.66 11.05 14.83
N GLU A 32 8.02 12.21 14.71
CA GLU A 32 6.61 12.31 14.29
C GLU A 32 6.39 12.22 12.77
N ILE A 33 7.45 12.23 11.96
CA ILE A 33 7.37 12.34 10.49
C ILE A 33 6.96 11.02 9.81
N SER A 34 7.13 9.89 10.50
CA SER A 34 6.74 8.58 9.99
C SER A 34 5.91 7.88 11.06
N ARG A 35 4.61 7.72 10.86
CA ARG A 35 4.07 6.61 10.10
C ARG A 35 2.77 7.03 9.42
N LYS A 36 2.73 7.02 8.08
CA LYS A 36 1.46 7.03 7.37
C LYS A 36 0.67 5.81 7.88
N LYS A 37 -0.35 6.04 8.70
CA LYS A 37 -1.17 4.95 9.24
C LYS A 37 -1.69 4.13 8.06
N PRO A 38 -1.61 2.78 8.13
CA PRO A 38 -2.23 1.93 7.12
C PRO A 38 -3.67 2.39 6.89
N ILE A 39 -4.03 2.58 5.62
CA ILE A 39 -5.39 2.99 5.27
C ILE A 39 -6.25 1.74 5.43
N GLU A 40 -7.06 1.68 6.49
CA GLU A 40 -7.93 0.53 6.78
C GLU A 40 -8.85 0.18 5.61
N LYS A 41 -9.24 1.17 4.80
CA LYS A 41 -10.06 0.98 3.59
C LYS A 41 -9.39 0.17 2.49
N ASN A 42 -8.06 0.03 2.52
CA ASN A 42 -7.30 -0.79 1.59
C ASN A 42 -7.06 -2.21 2.13
N ARG A 43 -7.57 -2.52 3.33
CA ARG A 43 -7.41 -3.83 3.94
C ARG A 43 -8.40 -4.81 3.33
N VAL A 44 -7.88 -5.92 2.84
CA VAL A 44 -8.68 -7.04 2.36
C VAL A 44 -9.12 -7.84 3.60
N GLU A 45 -10.34 -8.38 3.58
CA GLU A 45 -10.78 -9.21 4.70
C GLU A 45 -9.93 -10.47 4.81
N ALA A 46 -9.62 -10.89 6.05
CA ALA A 46 -8.72 -12.02 6.32
C ALA A 46 -9.15 -13.32 5.63
N HIS A 47 -10.47 -13.54 5.48
CA HIS A 47 -11.00 -14.72 4.79
C HIS A 47 -10.69 -14.71 3.28
N ILE A 48 -10.66 -13.52 2.67
CA ILE A 48 -10.31 -13.33 1.25
C ILE A 48 -8.81 -13.49 1.06
N GLU A 49 -8.00 -12.92 1.96
CA GLU A 49 -6.54 -13.09 1.95
C GLU A 49 -6.17 -14.58 2.02
N GLN A 50 -6.80 -15.32 2.94
CA GLN A 50 -6.56 -16.76 3.08
C GLN A 50 -7.00 -17.54 1.82
N ALA A 51 -8.12 -17.17 1.20
CA ALA A 51 -8.57 -17.81 -0.03
C ALA A 51 -7.59 -17.58 -1.20
N VAL A 52 -7.05 -16.36 -1.33
CA VAL A 52 -6.02 -16.02 -2.32
C VAL A 52 -4.75 -16.82 -2.08
N VAL A 53 -4.27 -16.87 -0.83
CA VAL A 53 -3.05 -17.61 -0.44
C VAL A 53 -3.21 -19.11 -0.70
N ASN A 54 -4.36 -19.69 -0.35
CA ASN A 54 -4.64 -21.10 -0.60
C ASN A 54 -4.67 -21.43 -2.10
N MET A 55 -5.23 -20.55 -2.94
CA MET A 55 -5.18 -20.71 -4.40
C MET A 55 -3.76 -20.59 -4.96
N ALA A 56 -2.95 -19.65 -4.44
CA ALA A 56 -1.58 -19.47 -4.89
C ALA A 56 -0.72 -20.71 -4.58
N TYR A 57 -0.92 -21.33 -3.42
CA TYR A 57 -0.25 -22.59 -3.06
C TYR A 57 -0.78 -23.80 -3.83
N GLY A 58 -2.10 -23.91 -4.01
CA GLY A 58 -2.70 -25.04 -4.72
C GLY A 58 -2.47 -25.02 -6.23
N PHE A 59 -2.40 -23.82 -6.82
CA PHE A 59 -2.29 -23.62 -8.26
C PHE A 59 -1.27 -22.53 -8.58
N PRO A 60 0.05 -22.78 -8.40
CA PRO A 60 1.09 -21.77 -8.61
C PRO A 60 1.19 -21.28 -10.06
N ALA A 61 0.64 -22.04 -11.02
CA ALA A 61 0.56 -21.64 -12.42
C ALA A 61 -0.58 -20.63 -12.71
N TYR A 62 -1.45 -20.34 -11.75
CA TYR A 62 -2.53 -19.38 -11.94
C TYR A 62 -2.01 -17.95 -11.80
N GLY A 63 -2.18 -17.15 -12.86
CA GLY A 63 -1.90 -15.71 -12.80
C GLY A 63 -2.97 -14.93 -12.02
N GLN A 64 -2.64 -13.70 -11.64
CA GLN A 64 -3.50 -12.79 -10.83
C GLN A 64 -4.96 -12.69 -11.32
N HIS A 65 -5.18 -12.61 -12.64
CA HIS A 65 -6.53 -12.52 -13.22
C HIS A 65 -7.30 -13.84 -13.15
N ARG A 66 -6.59 -14.98 -13.24
CA ARG A 66 -7.21 -16.29 -13.15
C ARG A 66 -7.65 -16.58 -11.72
N VAL A 67 -6.80 -16.29 -10.74
CA VAL A 67 -7.16 -16.38 -9.31
C VAL A 67 -8.37 -15.49 -8.99
N ALA A 68 -8.38 -14.24 -9.45
CA ALA A 68 -9.53 -13.35 -9.26
C ALA A 68 -10.84 -13.90 -9.85
N ASN A 69 -10.78 -14.49 -11.05
CA ASN A 69 -11.95 -15.08 -11.70
C ASN A 69 -12.45 -16.33 -10.97
N GLU A 70 -11.56 -17.21 -10.50
CA GLU A 70 -11.96 -18.39 -9.72
C GLU A 70 -12.57 -18.00 -8.38
N LEU A 71 -12.00 -17.01 -7.68
CA LEU A 71 -12.57 -16.48 -6.45
C LEU A 71 -13.94 -15.85 -6.69
N THR A 72 -14.12 -15.13 -7.80
CA THR A 72 -15.41 -14.55 -8.20
C THR A 72 -16.46 -15.65 -8.41
N ARG A 73 -16.09 -16.78 -9.02
CA ARG A 73 -16.98 -17.95 -9.18
C ARG A 73 -17.35 -18.59 -7.84
N GLN A 74 -16.50 -18.48 -6.83
CA GLN A 74 -16.76 -18.93 -5.46
C GLN A 74 -17.55 -17.91 -4.63
N GLY A 75 -17.94 -16.77 -5.22
CA GLY A 75 -18.68 -15.70 -4.55
C GLY A 75 -17.79 -14.65 -3.86
N ILE A 76 -16.47 -14.74 -4.00
CA ILE A 76 -15.50 -13.81 -3.41
C ILE A 76 -15.11 -12.77 -4.47
N LEU A 77 -15.59 -11.54 -4.31
CA LEU A 77 -15.30 -10.44 -5.23
C LEU A 77 -13.96 -9.78 -4.90
N ILE A 78 -12.94 -10.04 -5.72
CA ILE A 78 -11.63 -9.39 -5.63
C ILE A 78 -11.10 -9.05 -7.03
N SER A 79 -10.48 -7.88 -7.18
CA SER A 79 -9.82 -7.50 -8.43
C SER A 79 -8.45 -8.18 -8.57
N GLY A 80 -7.94 -8.33 -9.80
CA GLY A 80 -6.58 -8.84 -10.03
C GLY A 80 -5.50 -8.01 -9.32
N SER A 81 -5.70 -6.68 -9.21
CA SER A 81 -4.83 -5.81 -8.43
C SER A 81 -4.90 -6.10 -6.92
N GLY A 82 -6.09 -6.45 -6.41
CA GLY A 82 -6.28 -6.89 -5.03
C GLY A 82 -5.56 -8.20 -4.74
N VAL A 83 -5.64 -9.16 -5.66
CA VAL A 83 -4.87 -10.42 -5.58
C VAL A 83 -3.37 -10.14 -5.53
N ARG A 84 -2.87 -9.24 -6.40
CA ARG A 84 -1.46 -8.82 -6.39
C ARG A 84 -1.02 -8.09 -5.12
N SER A 85 -1.93 -7.38 -4.43
CA SER A 85 -1.56 -6.74 -3.16
C SER A 85 -1.43 -7.71 -1.99
N VAL A 86 -1.96 -8.94 -2.13
CA VAL A 86 -1.88 -10.00 -1.13
C VAL A 86 -0.69 -10.93 -1.38
N TRP A 87 -0.39 -11.23 -2.65
CA TRP A 87 0.71 -12.11 -3.07
C TRP A 87 2.03 -11.36 -3.27
#